data_AF-F4C8F9-F1
#
_entry.id   AF-F4C8F9-F1
#
_cell.length_a   1.000
_cell.length_b   1.000
_cell.length_c   1.000
_cell.angle_alpha   90.00
_cell.angle_beta   90.00
_cell.angle_gamma   90.00
#
_symmetry.space_group_name_H-M   'P 1'
#
loop_
_entity.id
_entity.type
_entity.pdbx_description
1 polymer ?
#
loop_
_entity_poly.entity_id
_entity_poly.type
_entity_poly.pdbx_seq_one_letter_code
_entity_poly.pdbx_strand_id
1 'polypeptide(L)'
;MFIGAVKWFDNQKGFGIIALPEEESLFVHIRGFSSTPLAIDSGDVVIGEKKPDKKKGGYIGHNCHLATNRKDWDIAMQLLDIEAKITLPQTLDLQHKGYRKKKDEEYNLINLAAKQILQGKTEDEIYDVITQYFQQSLNSALFLKYVKTLDTVLHELFDRDVADLLLKRIYVFFGESLNHEILFLVWKSGCFQYIGYEADGDFEIPEEILYLYATEIGYKELERIKAYSFGPAFCTEIVEANIEALDLSNAHEMEIAKSFVDVLDGDEKEHWQNYIISSITR
;
A
#
# COMPACT_ATOMS: atom_id res chain seq x y z
N MET A 1 10.32 10.63 -16.67
CA MET A 1 9.50 9.44 -16.92
C MET A 1 8.06 9.75 -16.53
N PHE A 2 7.07 9.13 -17.15
CA PHE A 2 5.66 9.18 -16.75
C PHE A 2 5.05 7.77 -16.85
N ILE A 3 3.97 7.57 -16.11
CA ILE A 3 3.03 6.46 -16.27
C ILE A 3 1.64 7.08 -16.29
N GLY A 4 0.78 6.57 -17.18
CA GLY A 4 -0.60 7.04 -17.32
C GLY A 4 -1.42 6.07 -18.14
N ALA A 5 -2.73 6.32 -18.25
CA ALA A 5 -3.60 5.49 -19.07
C ALA A 5 -4.14 6.24 -20.28
N VAL A 6 -4.37 5.54 -21.38
CA VAL A 6 -4.88 6.12 -22.61
C VAL A 6 -6.33 6.57 -22.39
N LYS A 7 -6.56 7.88 -22.54
CA LYS A 7 -7.91 8.47 -22.51
C LYS A 7 -8.65 8.20 -23.81
N TRP A 8 -7.96 8.28 -24.94
CA TRP A 8 -8.42 7.85 -26.25
C TRP A 8 -7.23 7.75 -27.21
N PHE A 9 -7.34 6.88 -28.22
CA PHE A 9 -6.35 6.76 -29.28
C PHE A 9 -7.03 6.47 -30.63
N ASP A 10 -6.67 7.22 -31.66
CA ASP A 10 -7.11 6.97 -33.03
C ASP A 10 -6.08 6.05 -33.71
N ASN A 11 -6.33 4.74 -33.71
CA ASN A 11 -5.43 3.74 -34.29
C ASN A 11 -5.22 3.93 -35.81
N GLN A 12 -6.15 4.57 -36.53
CA GLN A 12 -6.00 4.84 -37.96
C GLN A 12 -5.05 6.02 -38.22
N LYS A 13 -5.15 7.08 -37.40
CA LYS A 13 -4.28 8.26 -37.52
C LYS A 13 -2.99 8.17 -36.71
N GLY A 14 -2.92 7.26 -35.75
CA GLY A 14 -1.75 7.00 -34.92
C GLY A 14 -1.47 8.08 -33.88
N PHE A 15 -2.50 8.67 -33.26
CA PHE A 15 -2.31 9.60 -32.15
C PHE A 15 -3.43 9.54 -31.11
N GLY A 16 -3.13 9.99 -29.90
CA GLY A 16 -4.06 9.95 -28.77
C GLY A 16 -3.66 10.86 -27.62
N ILE A 17 -4.41 10.74 -26.53
CA ILE A 17 -4.19 11.44 -25.27
C ILE A 17 -4.06 10.41 -24.16
N ILE A 18 -3.05 10.58 -23.31
CA ILE A 18 -2.84 9.82 -22.08
C ILE A 18 -3.28 10.71 -20.91
N ALA A 19 -4.12 10.17 -20.04
CA ALA A 19 -4.42 10.74 -18.73
C ALA A 19 -3.29 10.39 -17.75
N LEU A 20 -2.74 11.40 -17.10
CA LEU A 20 -1.78 11.28 -16.02
C LEU A 20 -2.49 11.58 -14.68
N PRO A 21 -1.89 11.22 -13.54
CA PRO A 21 -2.35 11.69 -12.23
C PRO A 21 -2.47 13.22 -12.18
N GLU A 22 -3.26 13.74 -11.23
CA GLU A 22 -3.44 15.19 -11.00
C GLU A 22 -4.10 15.94 -12.17
N GLU A 23 -4.99 15.26 -12.92
CA GLU A 23 -5.73 15.80 -14.07
C GLU A 23 -4.85 16.30 -15.25
N GLU A 24 -3.57 15.94 -15.25
CA GLU A 24 -2.69 16.22 -16.38
C GLU A 24 -3.03 15.32 -17.59
N SER A 25 -2.84 15.87 -18.80
CA SER A 25 -3.01 15.11 -20.05
C SER A 25 -1.80 15.27 -20.94
N LEU A 26 -1.38 14.18 -21.58
CA LEU A 26 -0.20 14.13 -22.42
C LEU A 26 -0.55 13.64 -23.83
N PHE A 27 -0.19 14.44 -24.84
CA PHE A 27 -0.34 14.02 -26.23
C PHE A 27 0.71 12.96 -26.58
N VAL A 28 0.29 11.91 -27.29
CA VAL A 28 1.18 10.87 -27.79
C VAL A 28 0.87 10.56 -29.25
N HIS A 29 1.91 10.31 -30.02
CA HIS A 29 1.83 9.82 -31.39
C HIS A 29 2.40 8.39 -31.43
N ILE A 30 1.95 7.53 -32.35
CA ILE A 30 2.40 6.14 -32.47
C ILE A 30 3.92 6.04 -32.69
N ARG A 31 4.51 7.03 -33.38
CA ARG A 31 5.96 7.20 -33.56
C ARG A 31 6.73 7.57 -32.28
N GLY A 32 6.01 7.91 -31.21
CA GLY A 32 6.56 8.10 -29.88
C GLY A 32 6.77 6.80 -29.14
N PHE A 33 6.20 5.68 -29.61
CA PHE A 33 6.40 4.37 -29.01
C PHE A 33 7.72 3.74 -29.49
N SER A 34 8.46 3.14 -28.58
CA SER A 34 9.73 2.43 -28.85
C SER A 34 9.50 1.16 -29.68
N SER A 35 8.38 0.48 -29.42
CA SER A 35 7.84 -0.62 -30.23
C SER A 35 6.41 -0.29 -30.64
N THR A 36 6.07 -0.46 -31.92
CA THR A 36 4.72 -0.17 -32.42
C THR A 36 3.72 -1.20 -31.88
N PRO A 37 2.75 -0.80 -31.02
CA PRO A 37 1.70 -1.71 -30.55
C PRO A 37 0.76 -2.09 -31.71
N LEU A 38 0.17 -3.28 -31.63
CA LEU A 38 -0.79 -3.75 -32.64
C LEU A 38 -2.06 -2.88 -32.64
N ALA A 39 -2.54 -2.57 -31.45
CA ALA A 39 -3.64 -1.66 -31.17
C ALA A 39 -3.38 -0.98 -29.82
N ILE A 40 -3.97 0.19 -29.64
CA ILE A 40 -3.99 0.93 -28.38
C ILE A 40 -5.44 1.27 -28.07
N ASP A 41 -5.92 0.81 -26.94
CA ASP A 41 -7.30 0.98 -26.49
C ASP A 41 -7.42 1.98 -25.33
N SER A 42 -8.62 2.48 -25.09
CA SER A 42 -8.89 3.33 -23.93
C SER A 42 -8.72 2.51 -22.65
N GLY A 43 -7.99 3.06 -21.68
CA GLY A 43 -7.63 2.38 -20.44
C GLY A 43 -6.26 1.71 -20.46
N ASP A 44 -5.65 1.53 -21.64
CA ASP A 44 -4.30 0.98 -21.74
C ASP A 44 -3.29 1.85 -20.98
N VAL A 45 -2.52 1.23 -20.09
CA VAL A 45 -1.45 1.88 -19.35
C VAL A 45 -0.19 1.96 -20.20
N VAL A 46 0.35 3.17 -20.28
CA VAL A 46 1.53 3.54 -21.04
C VAL A 46 2.58 4.10 -20.09
N ILE A 47 3.82 3.64 -20.26
CA ILE A 47 5.00 4.17 -19.60
C ILE A 47 5.87 4.85 -20.65
N GLY A 48 6.49 5.98 -20.33
CA GLY A 48 7.39 6.67 -21.24
C GLY A 48 8.05 7.90 -20.64
N GLU A 49 8.48 8.81 -21.50
CA GLU A 49 9.16 10.04 -21.14
C GLU A 49 8.44 11.28 -21.71
N LYS A 50 8.52 12.41 -21.00
CA LYS A 50 7.97 13.70 -21.44
C LYS A 50 9.05 14.42 -22.26
N LYS A 51 8.75 14.75 -23.53
CA LYS A 51 9.64 15.55 -24.41
C LYS A 51 8.98 16.87 -24.78
N PRO A 52 9.70 18.00 -24.76
CA PRO A 52 9.15 19.29 -25.16
C PRO A 52 8.59 19.28 -26.59
N ASP A 53 7.38 19.79 -26.77
CA ASP A 53 6.78 20.00 -28.10
C ASP A 53 7.33 21.29 -28.73
N LYS A 54 8.15 21.13 -29.77
CA LYS A 54 8.74 22.25 -30.52
C LYS A 54 7.71 23.08 -31.29
N LYS A 55 6.49 22.57 -31.53
CA LYS A 55 5.48 23.22 -32.37
C LYS A 55 4.38 23.91 -31.55
N LYS A 56 3.90 23.28 -30.47
CA LYS A 56 2.75 23.76 -29.71
C LYS A 56 3.07 24.30 -28.31
N GLY A 57 4.33 24.17 -27.86
CA GLY A 57 4.66 24.35 -26.45
C GLY A 57 4.08 23.21 -25.59
N GLY A 58 4.62 23.03 -24.38
CA GLY A 58 4.27 21.90 -23.51
C GLY A 58 5.09 20.64 -23.79
N TYR A 59 4.54 19.47 -23.44
CA TYR A 59 5.22 18.17 -23.55
C TYR A 59 4.39 17.16 -24.36
N ILE A 60 5.09 16.22 -24.97
CA ILE A 60 4.54 15.04 -25.63
C ILE A 60 5.16 13.78 -25.05
N GLY A 61 4.44 12.66 -25.15
CA GLY A 61 4.97 11.34 -24.84
C GLY A 61 5.97 10.89 -25.90
N HIS A 62 7.12 10.39 -25.46
CA HIS A 62 8.10 9.70 -26.29
C HIS A 62 8.73 8.53 -25.56
N ASN A 63 9.43 7.68 -26.31
CA ASN A 63 10.00 6.44 -25.79
C ASN A 63 8.95 5.61 -25.03
N CYS A 64 7.72 5.58 -25.55
CA CYS A 64 6.59 4.97 -24.88
C CYS A 64 6.52 3.46 -25.15
N HIS A 65 5.97 2.71 -24.19
CA HIS A 65 5.54 1.33 -24.39
C HIS A 65 4.32 1.03 -23.52
N LEU A 66 3.56 -0.01 -23.89
CA LEU A 66 2.47 -0.52 -23.05
C LEU A 66 3.06 -1.22 -21.83
N ALA A 67 2.54 -0.93 -20.64
CA ALA A 67 2.94 -1.56 -19.39
C ALA A 67 2.57 -3.06 -19.41
N THR A 68 3.51 -3.90 -19.79
CA THR A 68 3.29 -5.34 -20.04
C THR A 68 4.47 -6.21 -19.60
N ASN A 69 5.64 -5.58 -19.45
CA ASN A 69 6.86 -6.24 -19.06
C ASN A 69 6.95 -6.36 -17.54
N ARG A 70 7.72 -7.35 -17.07
CA ARG A 70 7.97 -7.51 -15.63
C ARG A 70 8.53 -6.26 -14.97
N LYS A 71 9.46 -5.55 -15.61
CA LYS A 71 10.07 -4.31 -15.09
C LYS A 71 9.07 -3.15 -14.98
N ASP A 72 7.95 -3.22 -15.69
CA ASP A 72 6.90 -2.21 -15.59
C ASP A 72 6.17 -2.32 -14.25
N TRP A 73 6.25 -3.48 -13.58
CA TRP A 73 5.72 -3.68 -12.24
C TRP A 73 6.40 -2.76 -11.23
N ASP A 74 7.73 -2.69 -11.24
CA ASP A 74 8.50 -1.80 -10.36
C ASP A 74 8.07 -0.34 -10.54
N ILE A 75 7.86 0.09 -11.78
CA ILE A 75 7.43 1.45 -12.12
C ILE A 75 5.99 1.70 -11.65
N ALA A 76 5.09 0.74 -11.84
CA ALA A 76 3.72 0.85 -11.36
C ALA A 76 3.66 0.92 -9.83
N MET A 77 4.47 0.11 -9.13
CA MET A 77 4.49 0.06 -7.67
C MET A 77 5.17 1.29 -7.03
N GLN A 78 5.96 2.06 -7.76
CA GLN A 78 6.43 3.38 -7.28
C GLN A 78 5.27 4.35 -7.01
N LEU A 79 4.10 4.11 -7.59
CA LEU A 79 2.91 4.91 -7.34
C LEU A 79 2.20 4.56 -6.02
N LEU A 80 2.58 3.49 -5.30
CA LEU A 80 1.91 3.06 -4.06
C LEU A 80 1.85 4.16 -3.01
N ASP A 81 2.79 5.10 -3.02
CA ASP A 81 2.82 6.19 -2.03
C ASP A 81 2.01 7.43 -2.42
N ILE A 82 1.47 7.47 -3.64
CA ILE A 82 0.70 8.62 -4.12
C ILE A 82 -0.74 8.22 -4.47
N GLU A 83 -1.64 9.19 -4.41
CA GLU A 83 -3.02 9.01 -4.87
C GLU A 83 -3.07 9.09 -6.41
N ALA A 84 -2.66 8.01 -7.08
CA ALA A 84 -2.58 7.93 -8.54
C ALA A 84 -3.96 7.74 -9.20
N LYS A 85 -4.91 8.64 -8.93
CA LYS A 85 -6.22 8.67 -9.57
C LYS A 85 -6.14 9.34 -10.94
N ILE A 86 -6.86 8.76 -11.91
CA ILE A 86 -7.00 9.31 -13.25
C ILE A 86 -8.44 9.25 -13.72
N THR A 87 -8.78 10.10 -14.68
CA THR A 87 -10.15 10.25 -15.15
C THR A 87 -10.26 9.85 -16.62
N LEU A 88 -10.99 8.77 -16.89
CA LEU A 88 -11.16 8.19 -18.22
C LEU A 88 -12.63 8.27 -18.66
N PRO A 89 -12.90 8.38 -19.98
CA PRO A 89 -14.25 8.27 -20.49
C PRO A 89 -14.73 6.81 -20.34
N GLN A 90 -15.99 6.62 -19.95
CA GLN A 90 -16.62 5.29 -20.03
C GLN A 90 -16.45 4.71 -21.43
N THR A 91 -15.97 3.47 -21.53
CA THR A 91 -15.82 2.73 -22.78
C THR A 91 -17.17 2.62 -23.50
N LEU A 92 -17.14 2.83 -24.81
CA LEU A 92 -18.30 2.71 -25.70
C LEU A 92 -18.81 1.26 -25.66
N ASP A 93 -19.92 1.04 -24.97
CA ASP A 93 -20.77 -0.11 -25.27
C ASP A 93 -21.32 0.08 -26.69
N LEU A 94 -20.71 -0.60 -27.66
CA LEU A 94 -21.03 -0.52 -29.10
C LEU A 94 -22.50 -0.90 -29.42
N GLN A 95 -23.26 -1.36 -28.43
CA GLN A 95 -24.64 -1.80 -28.59
C GLN A 95 -25.68 -0.66 -28.48
N HIS A 96 -25.36 0.50 -27.90
CA HIS A 96 -26.34 1.57 -27.69
C HIS A 96 -26.01 2.85 -28.49
N LYS A 97 -26.66 2.99 -29.66
CA LYS A 97 -26.70 4.22 -30.47
C LYS A 97 -27.49 5.33 -29.78
N GLY A 98 -26.88 6.00 -28.82
CA GLY A 98 -27.43 7.20 -28.19
C GLY A 98 -26.32 8.15 -27.77
N TYR A 99 -26.35 9.38 -28.32
CA TYR A 99 -25.52 10.50 -27.86
C TYR A 99 -25.98 10.93 -26.45
N ARG A 100 -25.61 10.16 -25.42
CA ARG A 100 -25.53 10.68 -24.05
C ARG A 100 -24.06 10.95 -23.77
N LYS A 101 -23.75 12.20 -23.45
CA LYS A 101 -22.46 12.60 -22.88
C LYS A 101 -22.33 11.85 -21.55
N LYS A 102 -21.70 10.68 -21.56
CA LYS A 102 -21.49 9.85 -20.37
C LYS A 102 -20.43 10.52 -19.49
N LYS A 103 -20.63 10.41 -18.18
CA LYS A 103 -19.79 11.05 -17.16
C LYS A 103 -18.42 10.36 -17.16
N ASP A 104 -17.35 11.14 -17.05
CA ASP A 104 -16.02 10.56 -16.86
C ASP A 104 -15.99 9.78 -15.53
N GLU A 105 -15.26 8.67 -15.51
CA GLU A 105 -15.06 7.81 -14.34
C GLU A 105 -13.64 7.90 -13.83
N GLU A 106 -13.50 7.82 -12.50
CA GLU A 106 -12.20 7.79 -11.84
C GLU A 106 -11.69 6.36 -11.72
N TYR A 107 -10.42 6.17 -12.06
CA TYR A 107 -9.72 4.90 -11.99
C TYR A 107 -8.45 5.05 -11.15
N ASN A 108 -8.09 3.98 -10.44
CA ASN A 108 -6.79 3.86 -9.81
C ASN A 108 -5.77 3.38 -10.85
N LEU A 109 -4.77 4.21 -11.16
CA LEU A 109 -3.75 3.91 -12.18
C LEU A 109 -2.89 2.69 -11.82
N ILE A 110 -2.64 2.47 -10.53
CA ILE A 110 -1.87 1.31 -10.04
C ILE A 110 -2.62 0.03 -10.37
N ASN A 111 -3.93 0.00 -10.10
CA ASN A 111 -4.76 -1.18 -10.40
C ASN A 111 -4.83 -1.44 -11.91
N LEU A 112 -4.99 -0.40 -12.73
CA LEU A 112 -4.97 -0.56 -14.20
C LEU A 112 -3.62 -1.11 -14.68
N ALA A 113 -2.51 -0.56 -14.17
CA ALA A 113 -1.17 -0.98 -14.56
C ALA A 113 -0.90 -2.43 -14.14
N ALA A 114 -1.20 -2.76 -12.89
CA ALA A 114 -1.02 -4.09 -12.34
C ALA A 114 -1.85 -5.12 -13.12
N LYS A 115 -3.13 -4.82 -13.42
CA LYS A 115 -3.97 -5.68 -14.27
C LYS A 115 -3.32 -5.92 -15.62
N GLN A 116 -2.94 -4.86 -16.33
CA GLN A 116 -2.38 -4.98 -17.67
C GLN A 116 -1.06 -5.76 -17.68
N ILE A 117 -0.21 -5.60 -16.67
CA ILE A 117 1.07 -6.31 -16.56
C ILE A 117 0.85 -7.81 -16.28
N LEU A 118 -0.09 -8.14 -15.39
CA LEU A 118 -0.36 -9.53 -15.01
C LEU A 118 -1.30 -10.27 -15.99
N GLN A 119 -2.04 -9.54 -16.81
CA GLN A 119 -2.97 -10.11 -17.78
C GLN A 119 -2.27 -11.13 -18.68
N GLY A 120 -2.85 -12.33 -18.78
CA GLY A 120 -2.35 -13.41 -19.63
C GLY A 120 -1.11 -14.14 -19.10
N LYS A 121 -0.64 -13.82 -17.89
CA LYS A 121 0.39 -14.59 -17.19
C LYS A 121 -0.23 -15.77 -16.44
N THR A 122 0.56 -16.82 -16.26
CA THR A 122 0.24 -17.97 -15.40
C THR A 122 0.36 -17.61 -13.92
N GLU A 123 -0.25 -18.39 -13.05
CA GLU A 123 -0.15 -18.21 -11.58
C GLU A 123 1.30 -18.19 -11.09
N ASP A 124 2.17 -19.06 -11.64
CA ASP A 124 3.60 -19.10 -11.29
C ASP A 124 4.34 -17.84 -11.73
N GLU A 125 4.09 -17.34 -12.94
CA GLU A 125 4.69 -16.09 -13.40
C GLU A 125 4.24 -14.90 -12.55
N ILE A 126 2.97 -14.85 -12.17
CA ILE A 126 2.42 -13.80 -11.29
C ILE A 126 3.05 -13.88 -9.91
N TYR A 127 3.11 -15.07 -9.34
CA TYR A 127 3.79 -15.33 -8.07
C TYR A 127 5.24 -14.83 -8.12
N ASP A 128 5.98 -15.15 -9.19
CA ASP A 128 7.37 -14.71 -9.36
C ASP A 128 7.49 -13.19 -9.48
N VAL A 129 6.61 -12.51 -10.23
CA VAL A 129 6.63 -11.03 -10.33
C VAL A 129 6.43 -10.41 -8.95
N ILE A 130 5.40 -10.87 -8.23
CA ILE A 130 4.98 -10.30 -6.94
C ILE A 130 6.04 -10.51 -5.85
N THR A 131 6.54 -11.74 -5.75
CA THR A 131 7.50 -12.12 -4.70
C THR A 131 8.89 -11.54 -4.95
N GLN A 132 9.32 -11.45 -6.21
CA GLN A 132 10.60 -10.80 -6.53
C GLN A 132 10.58 -9.31 -6.19
N TYR A 133 9.48 -8.59 -6.50
CA TYR A 133 9.35 -7.18 -6.14
C TYR A 133 9.40 -6.99 -4.61
N PHE A 134 8.66 -7.82 -3.87
CA PHE A 134 8.69 -7.82 -2.40
C PHE A 134 10.11 -7.96 -1.86
N GLN A 135 10.91 -8.88 -2.39
CA GLN A 135 12.27 -9.12 -1.91
C GLN A 135 13.29 -8.05 -2.31
N GLN A 136 13.13 -7.45 -3.49
CA GLN A 136 14.21 -6.66 -4.10
C GLN A 136 13.95 -5.16 -4.11
N SER A 137 12.70 -4.71 -4.01
CA SER A 137 12.35 -3.32 -4.35
C SER A 137 11.24 -2.71 -3.50
N LEU A 138 10.43 -3.52 -2.81
CA LEU A 138 9.40 -3.00 -1.93
C LEU A 138 10.02 -2.26 -0.74
N ASN A 139 9.59 -1.01 -0.54
CA ASN A 139 9.81 -0.31 0.72
C ASN A 139 8.87 -0.90 1.78
N SER A 140 9.44 -1.36 2.91
CA SER A 140 8.70 -1.94 4.03
C SER A 140 7.49 -1.12 4.47
N ALA A 141 7.63 0.21 4.54
CA ALA A 141 6.56 1.14 4.91
C ALA A 141 5.32 1.08 3.98
N LEU A 142 5.51 0.61 2.75
CA LEU A 142 4.45 0.48 1.75
C LEU A 142 3.83 -0.92 1.71
N PHE A 143 4.28 -1.87 2.54
CA PHE A 143 3.81 -3.26 2.50
C PHE A 143 2.29 -3.39 2.59
N LEU A 144 1.66 -2.69 3.53
CA LEU A 144 0.19 -2.75 3.70
C LEU A 144 -0.57 -2.18 2.50
N LYS A 145 0.00 -1.19 1.80
CA LYS A 145 -0.59 -0.66 0.56
C LYS A 145 -0.43 -1.69 -0.56
N TYR A 146 0.75 -2.29 -0.66
CA TYR A 146 1.07 -3.31 -1.65
C TYR A 146 0.12 -4.50 -1.58
N VAL A 147 -0.04 -5.14 -0.42
CA VAL A 147 -0.92 -6.31 -0.26
C VAL A 147 -2.39 -5.99 -0.54
N LYS A 148 -2.87 -4.79 -0.19
CA LYS A 148 -4.24 -4.35 -0.54
C LYS A 148 -4.43 -4.18 -2.04
N THR A 149 -3.41 -3.66 -2.74
CA THR A 149 -3.41 -3.59 -4.20
C THR A 149 -3.42 -4.98 -4.82
N LEU A 150 -2.62 -5.91 -4.31
CA LEU A 150 -2.61 -7.31 -4.79
C LEU A 150 -3.97 -7.97 -4.62
N ASP A 151 -4.56 -7.85 -3.43
CA ASP A 151 -5.88 -8.41 -3.12
C ASP A 151 -6.93 -7.91 -4.12
N THR A 152 -6.98 -6.59 -4.33
CA THR A 152 -7.90 -5.97 -5.29
C THR A 152 -7.66 -6.47 -6.71
N VAL A 153 -6.41 -6.42 -7.18
CA VAL A 153 -6.08 -6.72 -8.58
C VAL A 153 -6.30 -8.20 -8.91
N LEU A 154 -5.90 -9.12 -8.03
CA LEU A 154 -6.02 -10.55 -8.29
C LEU A 154 -7.48 -11.01 -8.27
N HIS A 155 -8.32 -10.47 -7.38
CA HIS A 155 -9.76 -10.73 -7.39
C HIS A 155 -10.49 -10.15 -8.62
N GLU A 156 -9.93 -9.13 -9.26
CA GLU A 156 -10.48 -8.57 -10.49
C GLU A 156 -10.00 -9.28 -11.75
N LEU A 157 -8.87 -10.00 -11.68
CA LEU A 157 -8.29 -10.75 -12.80
C LEU A 157 -8.74 -12.21 -12.85
N PHE A 158 -9.01 -12.81 -11.70
CA PHE A 158 -9.28 -14.24 -11.56
C PHE A 158 -10.60 -14.51 -10.86
N ASP A 159 -11.13 -15.71 -11.07
CA ASP A 159 -12.22 -16.23 -10.24
C ASP A 159 -11.77 -16.29 -8.77
N ARG A 160 -12.72 -16.08 -7.86
CA ARG A 160 -12.44 -15.93 -6.42
C ARG A 160 -11.60 -17.06 -5.85
N ASP A 161 -11.93 -18.31 -6.13
CA ASP A 161 -11.21 -19.47 -5.59
C ASP A 161 -9.76 -19.53 -6.08
N VAL A 162 -9.51 -19.13 -7.33
CA VAL A 162 -8.16 -19.08 -7.92
C VAL A 162 -7.37 -17.92 -7.30
N ALA A 163 -7.99 -16.75 -7.17
CA ALA A 163 -7.38 -15.60 -6.52
C ALA A 163 -7.00 -15.90 -5.07
N ASP A 164 -7.90 -16.49 -4.29
CA ASP A 164 -7.69 -16.83 -2.88
C ASP A 164 -6.54 -17.83 -2.69
N LEU A 165 -6.47 -18.87 -3.54
CA LEU A 165 -5.38 -19.85 -3.49
C LEU A 165 -4.02 -19.22 -3.82
N LEU A 166 -3.97 -18.36 -4.84
CA LEU A 166 -2.75 -17.65 -5.21
C LEU A 166 -2.31 -16.65 -4.13
N LEU A 167 -3.25 -15.87 -3.59
CA LEU A 167 -3.01 -14.93 -2.50
C LEU A 167 -2.49 -15.65 -1.25
N LYS A 168 -3.09 -16.78 -0.88
CA LYS A 168 -2.62 -17.61 0.23
C LYS A 168 -1.16 -18.03 0.03
N ARG A 169 -0.81 -18.53 -1.17
CA ARG A 169 0.57 -18.91 -1.50
C ARG A 169 1.53 -17.72 -1.38
N ILE A 170 1.12 -16.53 -1.84
CA ILE A 170 1.92 -15.30 -1.76
C ILE A 170 2.12 -14.85 -0.30
N TYR A 171 1.06 -14.84 0.51
CA TYR A 171 1.12 -14.37 1.90
C TYR A 171 1.92 -15.31 2.81
N VAL A 172 1.86 -16.62 2.59
CA VAL A 172 2.76 -17.58 3.25
C VAL A 172 4.23 -17.23 2.96
N PHE A 173 4.55 -16.97 1.69
CA PHE A 173 5.90 -16.57 1.31
C PHE A 173 6.34 -15.24 1.96
N PHE A 174 5.44 -14.26 2.04
CA PHE A 174 5.75 -13.00 2.74
C PHE A 174 6.05 -13.25 4.22
N GLY A 175 5.26 -14.09 4.90
CA GLY A 175 5.49 -14.48 6.29
C GLY A 175 6.85 -15.12 6.54
N GLU A 176 7.30 -15.97 5.61
CA GLU A 176 8.63 -16.61 5.68
C GLU A 176 9.80 -15.65 5.40
N SER A 177 9.52 -14.49 4.81
CA SER A 177 10.52 -13.54 4.32
C SER A 177 10.41 -12.14 4.96
N LEU A 178 9.83 -12.05 6.16
CA LEU A 178 9.64 -10.78 6.85
C LEU A 178 10.94 -10.17 7.37
N ASN A 179 11.03 -8.84 7.26
CA ASN A 179 11.95 -8.05 8.07
C ASN A 179 11.21 -7.47 9.29
N HIS A 180 11.95 -6.90 10.25
CA HIS A 180 11.38 -6.40 11.50
C HIS A 180 10.34 -5.29 11.28
N GLU A 181 10.56 -4.42 10.29
CA GLU A 181 9.66 -3.31 10.00
C GLU A 181 8.32 -3.79 9.44
N ILE A 182 8.34 -4.69 8.46
CA ILE A 182 7.11 -5.27 7.90
C ILE A 182 6.35 -6.05 8.97
N LEU A 183 7.07 -6.84 9.77
CA LEU A 183 6.44 -7.59 10.85
C LEU A 183 5.74 -6.66 11.86
N PHE A 184 6.42 -5.59 12.29
CA PHE A 184 5.81 -4.60 13.18
C PHE A 184 4.62 -3.88 12.54
N LEU A 185 4.70 -3.50 11.26
CA LEU A 185 3.60 -2.84 10.54
C LEU A 185 2.35 -3.73 10.44
N VAL A 186 2.55 -5.00 10.07
CA VAL A 186 1.46 -5.99 10.02
C VAL A 186 0.88 -6.20 11.41
N TRP A 187 1.75 -6.31 12.41
CA TRP A 187 1.35 -6.53 13.78
C TRP A 187 0.51 -5.38 14.34
N LYS A 188 0.99 -4.15 14.15
CA LYS A 188 0.34 -2.92 14.62
C LYS A 188 -1.00 -2.71 13.92
N SER A 189 -1.13 -3.10 12.66
CA SER A 189 -2.38 -3.01 11.90
C SER A 189 -3.36 -4.18 12.12
N GLY A 190 -2.96 -5.23 12.84
CA GLY A 190 -3.78 -6.43 13.07
C GLY A 190 -4.09 -7.23 11.80
N CYS A 191 -3.33 -7.04 10.72
CA CYS A 191 -3.60 -7.63 9.41
C CYS A 191 -2.78 -8.91 9.16
N PHE A 192 -2.77 -9.83 10.13
CA PHE A 192 -1.87 -11.01 10.12
C PHE A 192 -2.11 -11.96 8.94
N GLN A 193 -3.29 -11.94 8.32
CA GLN A 193 -3.58 -12.74 7.13
C GLN A 193 -2.61 -12.45 5.97
N TYR A 194 -2.06 -11.23 5.89
CA TYR A 194 -1.10 -10.84 4.85
C TYR A 194 0.29 -11.44 5.01
N ILE A 195 0.53 -12.14 6.12
CA ILE A 195 1.75 -12.89 6.39
C ILE A 195 1.47 -14.40 6.56
N GLY A 196 0.31 -14.86 6.10
CA GLY A 196 -0.06 -16.27 6.12
C GLY A 196 -0.46 -16.81 7.50
N TYR A 197 -0.76 -15.93 8.47
CA TYR A 197 -1.25 -16.34 9.78
C TYR A 197 -2.76 -16.62 9.71
N GLU A 198 -3.17 -17.85 10.00
CA GLU A 198 -4.56 -18.32 9.91
C GLU A 198 -5.21 -18.62 11.27
N ALA A 199 -4.47 -18.50 12.37
CA ALA A 199 -5.01 -18.80 13.69
C ALA A 199 -5.85 -17.65 14.23
N ASP A 200 -6.83 -18.01 15.07
CA ASP A 200 -7.66 -17.03 15.77
C ASP A 200 -6.87 -16.31 16.86
N GLY A 201 -7.07 -15.01 16.98
CA GLY A 201 -6.48 -14.18 18.03
C GLY A 201 -5.32 -13.32 17.56
N ASP A 202 -4.56 -12.82 18.52
CA ASP A 202 -3.44 -11.93 18.27
C ASP A 202 -2.17 -12.72 17.87
N PHE A 203 -1.21 -12.03 17.24
CA PHE A 203 0.07 -12.58 16.84
C PHE A 203 1.18 -12.04 17.74
N GLU A 204 1.71 -12.88 18.63
CA GLU A 204 2.84 -12.50 19.48
C GLU A 204 4.11 -12.34 18.63
N ILE A 205 4.62 -11.11 18.53
CA ILE A 205 5.88 -10.80 17.86
C ILE A 205 7.06 -10.79 18.85
N PRO A 206 8.29 -11.02 18.38
CA PRO A 206 9.47 -10.98 19.23
C PRO A 206 9.59 -9.67 20.02
N GLU A 207 9.94 -9.80 21.29
CA GLU A 207 10.06 -8.70 22.26
C GLU A 207 11.05 -7.62 21.78
N GLU A 208 12.17 -8.02 21.16
CA GLU A 208 13.17 -7.11 20.63
C GLU A 208 12.63 -6.18 19.53
N ILE A 209 11.62 -6.62 18.78
CA ILE A 209 10.97 -5.80 17.74
C ILE A 209 10.08 -4.76 18.41
N LEU A 210 9.36 -5.12 19.49
CA LEU A 210 8.56 -4.17 20.25
C LEU A 210 9.42 -3.07 20.87
N TYR A 211 10.59 -3.39 21.41
CA TYR A 211 11.53 -2.37 21.89
C TYR A 211 12.06 -1.47 20.77
N LEU A 212 12.35 -2.02 19.58
CA LEU A 212 12.83 -1.24 18.43
C LEU A 212 11.83 -0.15 18.02
N TYR A 213 10.54 -0.41 18.20
CA TYR A 213 9.44 0.50 17.88
C TYR A 213 8.69 0.99 19.11
N ALA A 214 9.33 1.06 20.28
CA ALA A 214 8.67 1.40 21.55
C ALA A 214 7.93 2.75 21.51
N THR A 215 8.48 3.75 20.80
CA THR A 215 7.86 5.08 20.64
C THR A 215 6.56 5.06 19.84
N GLU A 216 6.29 3.96 19.15
CA GLU A 216 5.12 3.75 18.32
C GLU A 216 4.03 2.89 18.99
N ILE A 217 4.30 2.38 20.19
CA ILE A 217 3.40 1.54 20.98
C ILE A 217 2.55 2.45 21.86
N GLY A 218 1.23 2.46 21.62
CA GLY A 218 0.27 3.18 22.44
C GLY A 218 -0.45 2.26 23.42
N TYR A 219 -1.40 2.85 24.16
CA TYR A 219 -2.25 2.14 25.11
C TYR A 219 -2.90 0.88 24.52
N LYS A 220 -3.45 0.96 23.30
CA LYS A 220 -4.14 -0.17 22.65
C LYS A 220 -3.19 -1.32 22.35
N GLU A 221 -1.97 -0.98 21.95
CA GLU A 221 -0.92 -1.96 21.69
C GLU A 221 -0.44 -2.60 22.99
N LEU A 222 -0.29 -1.82 24.08
CA LEU A 222 0.07 -2.37 25.40
C LEU A 222 -0.98 -3.32 25.97
N GLU A 223 -2.27 -3.00 25.80
CA GLU A 223 -3.36 -3.90 26.19
C GLU A 223 -3.30 -5.26 25.47
N ARG A 224 -2.88 -5.26 24.21
CA ARG A 224 -2.62 -6.49 23.44
C ARG A 224 -1.40 -7.23 23.96
N ILE A 225 -0.28 -6.51 24.11
CA ILE A 225 1.01 -7.07 24.56
C ILE A 225 0.88 -7.72 25.94
N LYS A 226 0.05 -7.19 26.83
CA LYS A 226 -0.21 -7.76 28.16
C LYS A 226 -0.59 -9.24 28.15
N ALA A 227 -1.24 -9.72 27.08
CA ALA A 227 -1.62 -11.12 26.92
C ALA A 227 -0.47 -12.02 26.42
N TYR A 228 0.67 -11.45 26.04
CA TYR A 228 1.83 -12.18 25.53
C TYR A 228 2.63 -12.83 26.66
N SER A 229 3.46 -13.80 26.31
CA SER A 229 4.26 -14.57 27.26
C SER A 229 5.18 -13.69 28.14
N PHE A 230 5.74 -12.61 27.58
CA PHE A 230 6.57 -11.60 28.25
C PHE A 230 5.81 -10.31 28.59
N GLY A 231 4.53 -10.23 28.19
CA GLY A 231 3.71 -9.02 28.19
C GLY A 231 3.69 -8.21 29.49
N PRO A 232 3.41 -8.83 30.65
CA PRO A 232 3.37 -8.12 31.92
C PRO A 232 4.67 -7.41 32.27
N ALA A 233 5.82 -8.05 32.04
CA ALA A 233 7.13 -7.45 32.34
C ALA A 233 7.42 -6.27 31.39
N PHE A 234 7.20 -6.48 30.09
CA PHE A 234 7.38 -5.44 29.07
C PHE A 234 6.49 -4.21 29.34
N CYS A 235 5.21 -4.43 29.66
CA CYS A 235 4.29 -3.34 29.98
C CYS A 235 4.75 -2.54 31.20
N THR A 236 5.23 -3.18 32.26
CA THR A 236 5.80 -2.48 33.43
C THR A 236 6.96 -1.58 33.03
N GLU A 237 7.94 -2.10 32.29
CA GLU A 237 9.11 -1.33 31.87
C GLU A 237 8.76 -0.14 30.97
N ILE A 238 7.85 -0.33 30.02
CA ILE A 238 7.41 0.75 29.13
C ILE A 238 6.62 1.81 29.91
N VAL A 239 5.76 1.40 30.85
CA VAL A 239 4.99 2.35 31.67
C VAL A 239 5.91 3.15 32.58
N GLU A 240 6.88 2.50 33.24
CA GLU A 240 7.92 3.17 34.04
C GLU A 240 8.65 4.24 33.22
N ALA A 241 9.23 3.84 32.07
CA ALA A 241 9.97 4.75 31.20
C ALA A 241 9.12 5.94 30.70
N ASN A 242 7.84 5.71 30.41
CA ASN A 242 6.93 6.79 29.99
C ASN A 242 6.58 7.73 31.14
N ILE A 243 6.31 7.22 32.35
CA ILE A 243 5.95 8.05 33.49
C ILE A 243 7.15 8.90 33.94
N GLU A 244 8.36 8.31 33.97
CA GLU A 244 9.59 9.05 34.32
C GLU A 244 9.90 10.20 33.36
N ALA A 245 9.44 10.12 32.11
CA ALA A 245 9.63 11.15 31.11
C ALA A 245 8.62 12.32 31.20
N LEU A 246 7.54 12.18 31.98
CA LEU A 246 6.46 13.17 32.08
C LEU A 246 6.67 14.16 33.23
N ASP A 247 6.29 15.41 33.01
CA ASP A 247 6.14 16.40 34.07
C ASP A 247 4.77 16.25 34.74
N LEU A 248 4.73 15.48 35.83
CA LEU A 248 3.50 15.21 36.59
C LEU A 248 2.88 16.46 37.23
N SER A 249 3.56 17.62 37.23
CA SER A 249 2.95 18.90 37.63
C SER A 249 2.02 19.48 36.57
N ASN A 250 2.15 19.03 35.32
CA ASN A 250 1.27 19.39 34.22
C ASN A 250 0.02 18.49 34.21
N ALA A 251 -1.16 19.09 34.33
CA ALA A 251 -2.43 18.36 34.39
C ALA A 251 -2.72 17.51 33.15
N HIS A 252 -2.23 17.90 31.97
CA HIS A 252 -2.39 17.13 30.74
C HIS A 252 -1.49 15.87 30.74
N GLU A 253 -0.23 16.03 31.11
CA GLU A 253 0.74 14.92 31.19
C GLU A 253 0.42 13.96 32.33
N MET A 254 -0.14 14.45 33.43
CA MET A 254 -0.67 13.61 34.50
C MET A 254 -1.81 12.70 34.00
N GLU A 255 -2.69 13.21 33.13
CA GLU A 255 -3.77 12.39 32.58
C GLU A 255 -3.24 11.34 31.60
N ILE A 256 -2.19 11.66 30.85
CA ILE A 256 -1.43 10.70 30.05
C ILE A 256 -0.82 9.62 30.95
N ALA A 257 -0.16 9.99 32.05
CA ALA A 257 0.45 9.05 32.99
C ALA A 257 -0.57 8.06 33.57
N LYS A 258 -1.76 8.54 33.99
CA LYS A 258 -2.83 7.65 34.48
C LYS A 258 -3.26 6.62 33.44
N SER A 259 -3.37 7.03 32.18
CA SER A 259 -3.77 6.11 31.10
C SER A 259 -2.78 4.96 30.90
N PHE A 260 -1.48 5.20 31.12
CA PHE A 260 -0.47 4.15 31.07
C PHE A 260 -0.56 3.18 32.26
N VAL A 261 -0.82 3.70 33.46
CA VAL A 261 -0.99 2.86 34.67
C VAL A 261 -2.21 1.96 34.56
N ASP A 262 -3.24 2.34 33.81
CA ASP A 262 -4.44 1.52 33.64
C ASP A 262 -4.16 0.16 32.98
N VAL A 263 -3.10 0.06 32.17
CA VAL A 263 -2.62 -1.17 31.53
C VAL A 263 -2.06 -2.17 32.56
N LEU A 264 -1.46 -1.68 33.63
CA LEU A 264 -0.83 -2.52 34.66
C LEU A 264 -1.89 -3.24 35.50
N ASP A 265 -1.51 -4.35 36.14
CA ASP A 265 -2.33 -5.10 37.08
C ASP A 265 -1.64 -5.27 38.43
N GLY A 266 -2.44 -5.56 39.46
CA GLY A 266 -1.95 -5.96 40.78
C GLY A 266 -1.04 -4.91 41.43
N ASP A 267 0.03 -5.40 42.05
CA ASP A 267 0.95 -4.60 42.85
C ASP A 267 1.62 -3.47 42.03
N GLU A 268 1.90 -3.69 40.74
CA GLU A 268 2.50 -2.70 39.85
C GLU A 268 1.54 -1.53 39.58
N LYS A 269 0.25 -1.83 39.37
CA LYS A 269 -0.77 -0.80 39.21
C LYS A 269 -0.89 0.05 40.49
N GLU A 270 -0.98 -0.59 41.64
CA GLU A 270 -1.08 0.10 42.93
C GLU A 270 0.15 0.96 43.21
N HIS A 271 1.35 0.45 42.88
CA HIS A 271 2.61 1.18 43.04
C HIS A 271 2.59 2.50 42.26
N TRP A 272 2.33 2.44 40.95
CA TRP A 272 2.36 3.63 40.09
C TRP A 272 1.19 4.59 40.34
N GLN A 273 0.01 4.10 40.73
CA GLN A 273 -1.09 4.97 41.17
C GLN A 273 -0.69 5.79 42.40
N ASN A 274 -0.06 5.15 43.39
CA ASN A 274 0.41 5.83 44.60
C ASN A 274 1.54 6.82 44.28
N TYR A 275 2.45 6.47 43.37
CA TYR A 275 3.52 7.35 42.92
C TYR A 275 2.95 8.65 42.32
N ILE A 276 2.03 8.55 41.35
CA ILE A 276 1.39 9.70 40.72
C ILE A 276 0.68 10.57 41.76
N ILE A 277 -0.09 9.98 42.67
CA ILE A 277 -0.80 10.73 43.74
C ILE A 277 0.18 11.47 44.65
N SER A 278 1.28 10.82 45.04
CA SER A 278 2.29 11.42 45.93
C SER A 278 3.01 12.61 45.29
N SER A 279 3.18 12.59 43.97
CA SER A 279 3.77 13.69 43.20
C SER A 279 2.87 14.92 43.11
N ILE A 280 1.55 14.77 43.29
CA ILE A 280 0.58 15.88 43.35
C ILE A 280 0.65 16.62 44.70
N THR A 281 1.08 15.93 45.76
CA THR A 281 1.06 16.47 47.13
C THR A 281 2.34 17.20 47.53
N ARG A 282 3.33 17.29 46.65
CA ARG A 282 4.59 18.04 46.80
C ARG A 282 4.51 19.38 46.07
#